data_AF-U6MBC1-F1
#
_entry.id   AF-U6MBC1-F1
#
_cell.length_a   1.000
_cell.length_b   1.000
_cell.length_c   1.000
_cell.angle_alpha   90.00
_cell.angle_beta   90.00
_cell.angle_gamma   90.00
#
_symmetry.space_group_name_H-M   'P 1'
#
loop_
_entity.id
_entity.type
_entity.pdbx_description
1 polymer ?
#
loop_
_entity_poly.entity_id
_entity_poly.type
_entity_poly.pdbx_seq_one_letter_code
_entity_poly.pdbx_strand_id
1 'polypeptide(L)'
;MEWFRLSCRRLFATSYAKSSYHEGSINPFADVQWIARPFMKRNMPRDHVLAKPHRSLKAVTMLDEETRNHWHIIDAKGKSVGGLAAQICRLLQGKHRVDYSPLKVSGDSVVVVNAIHVKFSGHTWDTKVYKFPRKTHPGGPKVLTAKTIMARNPSMILNLAVKRMLPNNRLRQLFYRKLFVYPGAIHPHWQLPQVVVPAVPPPEAPNCPFSVKLASPEEAARRIKALSDLQASVVAEVHS
;
A
#
# COMPACT_ATOMS: atom_id res chain seq x y z
N MET A 1 -15.14 -50.86 -22.24
CA MET A 1 -15.96 -49.65 -21.96
C MET A 1 -15.02 -48.52 -21.56
N GLU A 2 -14.46 -47.91 -22.59
CA GLU A 2 -13.19 -47.17 -22.55
C GLU A 2 -13.44 -45.69 -22.89
N TRP A 3 -14.51 -45.12 -22.31
CA TRP A 3 -15.08 -43.85 -22.77
C TRP A 3 -15.13 -42.73 -21.71
N PHE A 4 -14.44 -42.88 -20.57
CA PHE A 4 -14.46 -41.85 -19.52
C PHE A 4 -13.09 -41.36 -19.02
N ARG A 5 -11.98 -41.68 -19.72
CA ARG A 5 -10.61 -41.31 -19.31
C ARG A 5 -9.87 -40.34 -20.25
N LEU A 6 -10.52 -39.73 -21.24
CA LEU A 6 -9.81 -39.01 -22.31
C LEU A 6 -10.29 -37.60 -22.69
N SER A 7 -11.11 -36.89 -21.89
CA SER A 7 -11.59 -35.54 -22.31
C SER A 7 -11.13 -34.33 -21.50
N CYS A 8 -10.20 -34.45 -20.54
CA CYS A 8 -9.73 -33.28 -19.78
C CYS A 8 -8.21 -33.20 -19.59
N ARG A 9 -7.44 -33.54 -20.64
CA ARG A 9 -5.97 -33.38 -20.60
C ARG A 9 -5.37 -32.51 -21.69
N ARG A 10 -6.17 -31.76 -22.46
CA ARG A 10 -5.60 -30.88 -23.50
C ARG A 10 -6.45 -29.67 -23.85
N LEU A 11 -6.71 -28.79 -22.89
CA LEU A 11 -7.10 -27.41 -23.21
C LEU A 11 -6.44 -26.47 -22.19
N PHE A 12 -5.36 -25.82 -22.65
CA PHE A 12 -4.77 -24.61 -22.07
C PHE A 12 -4.33 -24.70 -20.61
N ALA A 13 -3.16 -25.30 -20.42
CA ALA A 13 -2.20 -24.80 -19.46
C ALA A 13 -1.81 -23.36 -19.84
N THR A 14 -2.67 -22.39 -19.55
CA THR A 14 -2.21 -21.07 -19.15
C THR A 14 -2.17 -21.09 -17.64
N SER A 15 -0.97 -21.30 -17.12
CA SER A 15 -0.62 -21.00 -15.74
C SER A 15 -0.77 -19.48 -15.53
N TYR A 16 -2.00 -18.97 -15.49
CA TYR A 16 -2.25 -17.62 -14.99
C TYR A 16 -2.01 -17.67 -13.50
N ALA A 17 -0.85 -17.15 -13.09
CA ALA A 17 -0.46 -17.04 -11.69
C ALA A 17 -1.64 -16.49 -10.87
N LYS A 18 -1.98 -17.23 -9.82
CA LYS A 18 -2.86 -16.81 -8.74
C LYS A 18 -2.28 -15.52 -8.12
N SER A 19 -3.15 -14.55 -7.89
CA SER A 19 -2.93 -13.17 -7.40
C SER A 19 -2.61 -12.14 -8.49
N SER A 20 -3.57 -11.26 -8.74
CA SER A 20 -3.29 -9.97 -9.36
C SER A 20 -2.50 -9.09 -8.37
N TYR A 21 -1.65 -8.16 -8.81
CA TYR A 21 -0.90 -7.23 -7.93
C TYR A 21 -1.80 -6.51 -6.90
N HIS A 22 -3.10 -6.43 -7.17
CA HIS A 22 -4.15 -5.87 -6.31
C HIS A 22 -4.57 -6.74 -5.11
N GLU A 23 -4.24 -8.04 -5.15
CA GLU A 23 -4.70 -9.07 -4.23
C GLU A 23 -3.55 -9.70 -3.44
N GLY A 24 -2.31 -9.34 -3.77
CA GLY A 24 -1.11 -9.74 -3.04
C GLY A 24 -1.08 -9.21 -1.60
N SER A 25 -0.52 -10.03 -0.73
CA SER A 25 -0.11 -9.64 0.62
C SER A 25 1.37 -9.25 0.53
N ILE A 26 1.69 -8.01 0.86
CA ILE A 26 3.05 -7.51 1.15
C ILE A 26 3.87 -7.07 -0.08
N ASN A 27 4.38 -5.83 -0.01
CA ASN A 27 5.51 -5.37 -0.82
C ASN A 27 6.79 -5.78 -0.06
N PRO A 28 7.67 -6.65 -0.62
CA PRO A 28 8.91 -7.05 0.04
C PRO A 28 9.98 -5.94 0.08
N PHE A 29 9.78 -4.82 -0.61
CA PHE A 29 10.74 -3.70 -0.71
C PHE A 29 10.36 -2.47 0.14
N ALA A 30 9.33 -2.57 0.99
CA ALA A 30 8.93 -1.45 1.82
C ALA A 30 9.68 -1.47 3.17
N ASP A 31 10.57 -0.49 3.39
CA ASP A 31 11.14 -0.17 4.73
C ASP A 31 10.05 0.18 5.76
N VAL A 32 8.80 0.39 5.31
CA VAL A 32 7.62 0.67 6.14
C VAL A 32 6.80 -0.62 6.28
N GLN A 33 7.22 -1.50 7.18
CA GLN A 33 6.45 -2.69 7.56
C GLN A 33 5.32 -2.32 8.53
N TRP A 34 4.06 -2.51 8.13
CA TRP A 34 2.92 -2.38 9.03
C TRP A 34 2.68 -3.70 9.78
N ILE A 35 2.51 -3.64 11.11
CA ILE A 35 2.14 -4.80 11.92
C ILE A 35 0.65 -4.67 12.28
N ALA A 36 -0.18 -5.55 11.73
CA ALA A 36 -1.61 -5.60 12.06
C ALA A 36 -1.84 -6.41 13.35
N ARG A 37 -1.94 -5.72 14.49
CA ARG A 37 -2.51 -6.31 15.72
C ARG A 37 -4.04 -6.23 15.66
N PRO A 38 -4.81 -7.23 16.17
CA PRO A 38 -6.27 -7.16 16.21
C PRO A 38 -6.72 -5.87 16.92
N PHE A 39 -7.65 -5.17 16.28
CA PHE A 39 -7.99 -3.78 16.55
C PHE A 39 -8.86 -3.63 17.81
N MET A 40 -8.41 -2.82 18.76
CA MET A 40 -9.29 -1.98 19.56
C MET A 40 -9.43 -0.60 18.88
N LYS A 41 -10.49 0.18 19.20
CA LYS A 41 -10.85 1.50 18.61
C LYS A 41 -9.69 2.52 18.43
N ARG A 42 -8.52 2.30 19.07
CA ARG A 42 -7.34 3.20 19.06
C ARG A 42 -6.20 2.79 18.12
N ASN A 43 -6.17 1.54 17.63
CA ASN A 43 -5.07 1.03 16.78
C ASN A 43 -5.48 0.97 15.30
N MET A 44 -5.58 2.12 14.63
CA MET A 44 -5.47 2.14 13.16
C MET A 44 -4.13 1.54 12.73
N PRO A 45 -4.02 0.95 11.52
CA PRO A 45 -2.73 0.54 11.02
C PRO A 45 -1.91 1.83 10.83
N ARG A 46 -0.79 1.94 11.54
CA ARG A 46 0.07 3.12 11.58
C ARG A 46 1.37 2.83 10.85
N ASP A 47 2.06 3.89 10.47
CA ASP A 47 3.47 3.80 10.08
C ASP A 47 4.27 3.24 11.27
N HIS A 48 5.31 2.45 10.96
CA HIS A 48 6.22 1.94 11.99
C HIS A 48 6.92 3.11 12.71
N VAL A 49 7.18 2.98 14.01
CA VAL A 49 7.78 4.06 14.82
C VAL A 49 9.16 4.48 14.30
N LEU A 50 9.91 3.54 13.70
CA LEU A 50 11.23 3.80 13.11
C LEU A 50 11.19 4.33 11.66
N ALA A 51 10.00 4.52 11.07
CA ALA A 51 9.91 4.97 9.68
C ALA A 51 10.39 6.42 9.52
N LYS A 52 11.25 6.68 8.53
CA LYS A 52 11.74 8.03 8.24
C LYS A 52 10.56 8.97 7.91
N PRO A 53 10.57 10.22 8.42
CA PRO A 53 9.53 11.19 8.08
C PRO A 53 9.60 11.49 6.58
N HIS A 54 8.45 11.56 5.95
CA HIS A 54 8.33 11.75 4.52
C HIS A 54 7.28 12.82 4.19
N ARG A 55 7.61 13.70 3.24
CA ARG A 55 6.73 14.74 2.72
C ARG A 55 5.97 14.20 1.51
N SER A 56 4.67 14.46 1.46
CA SER A 56 3.82 14.10 0.32
C SER A 56 3.70 15.26 -0.67
N LEU A 57 3.88 14.96 -1.95
CA LEU A 57 3.63 15.86 -3.08
C LEU A 57 2.14 15.87 -3.52
N LYS A 58 1.25 15.17 -2.80
CA LYS A 58 -0.19 15.00 -3.06
C LYS A 58 -0.52 14.19 -4.33
N ALA A 59 -0.07 14.64 -5.51
CA ALA A 59 -0.23 13.90 -6.76
C ALA A 59 0.81 14.35 -7.79
N VAL A 60 1.28 13.40 -8.62
CA VAL A 60 2.21 13.64 -9.73
C VAL A 60 1.64 12.99 -10.98
N THR A 61 1.76 13.67 -12.12
CA THR A 61 1.39 13.13 -13.44
C THR A 61 2.62 13.08 -14.32
N MET A 62 2.83 11.96 -15.00
CA MET A 62 3.88 11.78 -16.00
C MET A 62 3.26 11.38 -17.33
N LEU A 63 3.83 11.86 -18.44
CA LEU A 63 3.46 11.42 -19.78
C LEU A 63 4.39 10.29 -20.20
N ASP A 64 3.81 9.22 -20.72
CA ASP A 64 4.55 8.19 -21.47
C ASP A 64 4.44 8.51 -22.96
N GLU A 65 5.57 8.86 -23.59
CA GLU A 65 5.61 9.33 -24.98
C GLU A 65 5.32 8.21 -25.99
N GLU A 66 5.73 6.97 -25.69
CA GLU A 66 5.53 5.82 -26.57
C GLU A 66 4.05 5.43 -26.64
N THR A 67 3.42 5.30 -25.47
CA THR A 67 2.03 4.83 -25.37
C THR A 67 1.01 5.99 -25.43
N ARG A 68 1.47 7.25 -25.39
CA ARG A 68 0.63 8.47 -25.24
C ARG A 68 -0.39 8.36 -24.11
N ASN A 69 -0.05 7.61 -23.06
CA ASN A 69 -0.85 7.42 -21.87
C ASN A 69 -0.19 8.16 -20.72
N HIS A 70 -1.00 8.72 -19.83
CA HIS A 70 -0.46 9.33 -18.62
C HIS A 70 -0.39 8.31 -17.49
N TRP A 71 0.61 8.49 -16.65
CA TRP A 71 0.70 7.84 -15.34
C TRP A 71 0.35 8.87 -14.28
N HIS A 72 -0.69 8.59 -13.51
CA HIS A 72 -1.08 9.42 -12.38
C HIS A 72 -0.72 8.72 -11.08
N ILE A 73 0.04 9.38 -10.24
CA ILE A 73 0.49 8.86 -8.96
C ILE A 73 -0.15 9.71 -7.87
N ILE A 74 -0.97 9.09 -7.03
CA ILE A 74 -1.85 9.79 -6.08
C ILE A 74 -1.55 9.32 -4.67
N ASP A 75 -1.34 10.27 -3.75
CA ASP A 75 -1.24 9.98 -2.33
C ASP A 75 -2.63 9.89 -1.68
N ALA A 76 -2.92 8.74 -1.08
CA ALA A 76 -4.19 8.49 -0.41
C ALA A 76 -4.24 9.00 1.05
N LYS A 77 -3.12 9.52 1.58
CA LYS A 77 -3.01 9.98 2.97
C LYS A 77 -4.06 11.03 3.32
N GLY A 78 -4.94 10.69 4.27
CA GLY A 78 -5.97 11.58 4.79
C GLY A 78 -7.14 11.86 3.83
N LYS A 79 -7.22 11.18 2.68
CA LYS A 79 -8.32 11.32 1.72
C LYS A 79 -9.50 10.41 2.08
N SER A 80 -10.71 10.78 1.66
CA SER A 80 -11.89 9.95 1.84
C SER A 80 -11.97 8.87 0.76
N VAL A 81 -12.33 7.63 1.14
CA VAL A 81 -12.37 6.49 0.20
C VAL A 81 -13.24 6.78 -1.03
N GLY A 82 -14.45 7.32 -0.80
CA GLY A 82 -15.42 7.55 -1.87
C GLY A 82 -14.99 8.64 -2.84
N GLY A 83 -14.56 9.80 -2.33
CA GLY A 83 -14.10 10.91 -3.15
C GLY A 83 -12.85 10.56 -3.96
N LEU A 84 -11.89 9.87 -3.33
CA LEU A 84 -10.69 9.40 -4.01
C LEU A 84 -11.03 8.38 -5.11
N ALA A 85 -11.90 7.41 -4.83
CA ALA A 85 -12.32 6.41 -5.82
C ALA A 85 -13.02 7.04 -7.03
N ALA A 86 -13.86 8.05 -6.84
CA ALA A 86 -14.55 8.75 -7.92
C ALA A 86 -13.57 9.45 -8.86
N GLN A 87 -12.56 10.14 -8.31
CA GLN A 87 -11.50 10.79 -9.09
C GLN A 87 -10.68 9.77 -9.87
N ILE A 88 -10.26 8.68 -9.22
CA ILE A 88 -9.52 7.58 -9.87
C ILE A 88 -10.34 7.00 -11.03
N CYS A 89 -11.63 6.76 -10.85
CA CYS A 89 -12.50 6.26 -11.91
C CYS A 89 -12.58 7.19 -13.12
N ARG A 90 -12.56 8.50 -12.92
CA ARG A 90 -12.56 9.49 -14.01
C ARG A 90 -11.29 9.38 -14.84
N LEU A 91 -10.13 9.24 -14.18
CA LEU A 91 -8.82 9.07 -14.83
C LEU A 91 -8.72 7.72 -15.57
N LEU A 92 -9.14 6.63 -14.92
CA LEU A 92 -9.15 5.29 -15.52
C LEU A 92 -10.08 5.18 -16.73
N GLN A 93 -11.19 5.93 -16.76
CA GLN A 93 -12.08 5.98 -17.93
C GLN A 93 -11.55 6.91 -19.02
N GLY A 94 -10.63 7.83 -18.71
CA GLY A 94 -10.15 8.85 -19.64
C GLY A 94 -11.14 10.00 -19.84
N LYS A 95 -12.11 10.19 -18.92
CA LYS A 95 -13.16 11.23 -19.03
C LYS A 95 -12.63 12.67 -18.95
N HIS A 96 -11.37 12.84 -18.56
CA HIS A 96 -10.67 14.12 -18.59
C HIS A 96 -10.06 14.42 -19.96
N ARG A 97 -9.89 13.42 -20.83
CA ARG A 97 -9.39 13.62 -22.19
C ARG A 97 -10.52 14.01 -23.13
N VAL A 98 -10.20 14.84 -24.12
CA VAL A 98 -11.12 15.23 -25.19
C VAL A 98 -11.43 14.03 -26.10
N ASP A 99 -10.45 13.14 -26.29
CA ASP A 99 -10.56 11.92 -27.12
C ASP A 99 -11.40 10.78 -26.47
N TYR A 100 -12.20 11.10 -25.45
CA TYR A 100 -12.96 10.09 -24.71
C TYR A 100 -14.05 9.46 -25.61
N SER A 101 -13.96 8.14 -25.77
CA SER A 101 -14.98 7.34 -26.43
C SER A 101 -15.46 6.22 -25.48
N PRO A 102 -16.77 6.07 -25.24
CA PRO A 102 -17.30 5.10 -24.27
C PRO A 102 -17.05 3.64 -24.66
N LEU A 103 -16.80 3.36 -25.95
CA LEU A 103 -16.60 2.02 -26.48
C LEU A 103 -15.13 1.58 -26.45
N LYS A 104 -14.19 2.52 -26.30
CA LYS A 104 -12.74 2.26 -26.35
C LYS A 104 -12.10 2.45 -24.98
N VAL A 105 -11.07 1.65 -24.69
CA VAL A 105 -10.26 1.79 -23.47
C VAL A 105 -9.14 2.80 -23.72
N SER A 106 -9.42 4.09 -23.47
CA SER A 106 -8.48 5.20 -23.68
C SER A 106 -8.00 5.86 -22.38
N GLY A 107 -8.28 5.27 -21.21
CA GLY A 107 -7.93 5.87 -19.93
C GLY A 107 -6.49 5.65 -19.48
N ASP A 108 -6.07 6.45 -18.52
CA ASP A 108 -4.70 6.53 -18.04
C ASP A 108 -4.42 5.50 -16.93
N SER A 109 -3.14 5.24 -16.66
CA SER A 109 -2.71 4.34 -15.58
C SER A 109 -2.62 5.10 -14.27
N VAL A 110 -3.11 4.50 -13.19
CA VAL A 110 -3.19 5.18 -11.89
C VAL A 110 -2.51 4.36 -10.82
N VAL A 111 -1.51 4.93 -10.17
CA VAL A 111 -0.83 4.38 -9.00
C VAL A 111 -1.29 5.14 -7.76
N VAL A 112 -1.72 4.42 -6.74
CA VAL A 112 -2.14 4.98 -5.46
C VAL A 112 -1.20 4.49 -4.38
N VAL A 113 -0.66 5.40 -3.58
CA VAL A 113 0.22 5.10 -2.44
C VAL A 113 -0.45 5.47 -1.12
N ASN A 114 0.05 4.94 0.00
CA ASN A 114 -0.44 5.20 1.35
C ASN A 114 -1.92 4.82 1.59
N ALA A 115 -2.38 3.71 1.00
CA ALA A 115 -3.77 3.24 1.19
C ALA A 115 -4.11 2.89 2.66
N ILE A 116 -3.11 2.77 3.53
CA ILE A 116 -3.28 2.60 4.98
C ILE A 116 -3.89 3.83 5.68
N HIS A 117 -3.68 5.03 5.12
CA HIS A 117 -4.04 6.30 5.75
C HIS A 117 -5.39 6.87 5.27
N VAL A 118 -6.19 6.02 4.63
CA VAL A 118 -7.46 6.44 4.03
C VAL A 118 -8.54 6.54 5.10
N LYS A 119 -9.39 7.56 4.97
CA LYS A 119 -10.43 7.88 5.96
C LYS A 119 -11.82 7.48 5.49
N PHE A 120 -12.60 6.92 6.42
CA PHE A 120 -14.05 6.94 6.36
C PHE A 120 -14.59 7.95 7.37
N SER A 121 -15.74 8.54 7.06
CA SER A 121 -16.43 9.47 7.97
C SER A 121 -17.28 8.71 9.00
N GLY A 122 -17.35 9.26 10.22
CA GLY A 122 -18.24 8.78 11.29
C GLY A 122 -18.10 7.28 11.62
N HIS A 123 -19.24 6.63 11.81
CA HIS A 123 -19.36 5.21 12.23
C HIS A 123 -19.21 4.20 11.07
N THR A 124 -18.93 4.67 9.86
CA THR A 124 -18.86 3.84 8.65
C THR A 124 -17.87 2.68 8.77
N TRP A 125 -16.80 2.82 9.56
CA TRP A 125 -15.83 1.72 9.77
C TRP A 125 -16.46 0.46 10.38
N ASP A 126 -17.43 0.64 11.29
CA ASP A 126 -18.13 -0.46 11.95
C ASP A 126 -19.31 -0.96 11.12
N THR A 127 -20.08 -0.04 10.55
CA THR A 127 -21.31 -0.37 9.82
C THR A 127 -21.04 -0.88 8.40
N LYS A 128 -19.93 -0.49 7.77
CA LYS A 128 -19.66 -0.88 6.37
C LYS A 128 -19.22 -2.33 6.29
N VAL A 129 -20.07 -3.12 5.66
CA VAL A 129 -19.87 -4.54 5.46
C VAL A 129 -19.57 -4.84 4.00
N TYR A 130 -18.61 -5.73 3.76
CA TYR A 130 -18.23 -6.25 2.46
C TYR A 130 -18.57 -7.73 2.39
N LYS A 131 -19.30 -8.11 1.35
CA LYS A 131 -19.69 -9.50 1.07
C LYS A 131 -18.84 -10.06 -0.06
N PHE A 132 -18.20 -11.20 0.17
CA PHE A 132 -17.42 -11.92 -0.82
C PHE A 132 -18.16 -13.21 -1.20
N PRO A 133 -18.57 -13.36 -2.47
CA PRO A 133 -19.28 -14.56 -2.90
C PRO A 133 -18.37 -15.78 -2.84
N ARG A 134 -18.90 -16.90 -2.36
CA ARG A 134 -18.25 -18.22 -2.39
C ARG A 134 -19.02 -19.10 -3.38
N LYS A 135 -18.37 -19.58 -4.44
CA LYS A 135 -19.05 -20.25 -5.57
C LYS A 135 -19.74 -21.58 -5.21
N THR A 136 -19.34 -22.26 -4.13
CA THR A 136 -19.79 -23.64 -3.85
C THR A 136 -19.99 -23.91 -2.35
N HIS A 137 -20.35 -22.89 -1.57
CA HIS A 137 -20.45 -23.04 -0.11
C HIS A 137 -21.89 -22.78 0.38
N PRO A 138 -22.53 -23.75 1.07
CA PRO A 138 -23.92 -23.63 1.52
C PRO A 138 -24.10 -22.53 2.59
N GLY A 139 -23.06 -22.21 3.37
CA GLY A 139 -23.06 -21.15 4.38
C GLY A 139 -22.95 -19.71 3.84
N GLY A 140 -23.30 -19.47 2.58
CA GLY A 140 -23.40 -18.13 2.00
C GLY A 140 -22.08 -17.36 1.82
N PRO A 141 -22.17 -16.06 1.45
CA PRO A 141 -21.00 -15.23 1.19
C PRO A 141 -20.20 -14.98 2.49
N LYS A 142 -18.87 -14.85 2.36
CA LYS A 142 -18.03 -14.42 3.48
C LYS A 142 -18.28 -12.93 3.72
N VAL A 143 -18.73 -12.61 4.93
CA VAL A 143 -19.06 -11.25 5.33
C VAL A 143 -17.92 -10.70 6.19
N LEU A 144 -17.33 -9.57 5.81
CA LEU A 144 -16.25 -8.91 6.55
C LEU A 144 -16.58 -7.43 6.76
N THR A 145 -16.28 -6.91 7.94
CA THR A 145 -16.37 -5.47 8.23
C THR A 145 -15.20 -4.72 7.59
N ALA A 146 -15.38 -3.42 7.35
CA ALA A 146 -14.32 -2.56 6.81
C ALA A 146 -13.07 -2.59 7.68
N LYS A 147 -13.21 -2.58 9.01
CA LYS A 147 -12.10 -2.73 9.96
C LYS A 147 -11.30 -4.01 9.74
N THR A 148 -11.99 -5.14 9.58
CA THR A 148 -11.34 -6.45 9.38
C THR A 148 -10.56 -6.50 8.06
N ILE A 149 -11.10 -5.86 7.01
CA ILE A 149 -10.40 -5.77 5.72
C ILE A 149 -9.18 -4.87 5.84
N MET A 150 -9.33 -3.70 6.45
CA MET A 150 -8.24 -2.75 6.66
C MET A 150 -7.05 -3.38 7.39
N ALA A 151 -7.31 -4.22 8.39
CA ALA A 151 -6.29 -4.95 9.13
C ALA A 151 -5.54 -5.99 8.27
N ARG A 152 -6.25 -6.69 7.37
CA ARG A 152 -5.66 -7.76 6.55
C ARG A 152 -4.97 -7.23 5.30
N ASN A 153 -5.68 -6.40 4.54
CA ASN A 153 -5.21 -5.83 3.29
C ASN A 153 -5.89 -4.47 3.08
N PRO A 154 -5.24 -3.35 3.45
CA PRO A 154 -5.84 -2.02 3.33
C PRO A 154 -6.07 -1.61 1.87
N SER A 155 -5.24 -2.04 0.92
CA SER A 155 -5.41 -1.76 -0.51
C SER A 155 -6.75 -2.29 -1.05
N MET A 156 -7.26 -3.39 -0.48
CA MET A 156 -8.51 -4.01 -0.91
C MET A 156 -9.72 -3.07 -0.80
N ILE A 157 -9.74 -2.15 0.17
CA ILE A 157 -10.86 -1.21 0.36
C ILE A 157 -11.00 -0.29 -0.85
N LEU A 158 -9.90 0.30 -1.31
CA LEU A 158 -9.88 1.17 -2.49
C LEU A 158 -10.15 0.39 -3.78
N ASN A 159 -9.54 -0.79 -3.93
CA ASN A 159 -9.77 -1.67 -5.06
C ASN A 159 -11.27 -2.01 -5.23
N LEU A 160 -11.95 -2.38 -4.14
CA LEU A 160 -13.38 -2.69 -4.15
C LEU A 160 -14.25 -1.45 -4.40
N ALA A 161 -13.84 -0.27 -3.91
CA ALA A 161 -14.55 0.98 -4.17
C ALA A 161 -14.47 1.36 -5.65
N VAL A 162 -13.27 1.36 -6.24
CA VAL A 162 -13.05 1.69 -7.65
C VAL A 162 -13.75 0.68 -8.57
N LYS A 163 -13.64 -0.62 -8.28
CA LYS A 163 -14.30 -1.66 -9.08
C LYS A 163 -15.82 -1.50 -9.13
N ARG A 164 -16.44 -1.00 -8.05
CA ARG A 164 -17.88 -0.73 -7.99
C ARG A 164 -18.29 0.59 -8.66
N MET A 165 -17.37 1.54 -8.76
CA MET A 165 -17.58 2.84 -9.42
C MET A 165 -17.39 2.79 -10.94
N LEU A 166 -16.63 1.81 -11.45
CA LEU A 166 -16.51 1.57 -12.89
C LEU A 166 -17.80 0.99 -13.50
N PRO A 167 -18.12 1.32 -14.77
CA PRO A 167 -19.30 0.78 -15.45
C PRO A 167 -19.23 -0.75 -15.51
N ASN A 168 -20.36 -1.43 -15.27
CA ASN A 168 -20.42 -2.89 -15.27
C ASN A 168 -20.49 -3.44 -16.71
N ASN A 169 -19.35 -3.44 -17.41
CA ASN A 169 -19.22 -3.96 -18.77
C ASN A 169 -17.99 -4.88 -18.91
N ARG A 170 -17.76 -5.44 -20.11
CA ARG A 170 -16.55 -6.25 -20.39
C ARG A 170 -15.26 -5.42 -20.28
N LEU A 171 -15.33 -4.13 -20.63
CA LEU A 171 -14.20 -3.18 -20.55
C LEU A 171 -13.76 -2.89 -19.11
N ARG A 172 -14.63 -3.11 -18.12
CA ARG A 172 -14.34 -2.87 -16.70
C ARG A 172 -13.05 -3.51 -16.25
N GLN A 173 -12.80 -4.75 -16.69
CA GLN A 173 -11.58 -5.46 -16.31
C GLN A 173 -10.32 -4.83 -16.92
N LEU A 174 -10.44 -4.26 -18.13
CA LEU A 174 -9.33 -3.56 -18.80
C LEU A 174 -8.99 -2.26 -18.07
N PHE A 175 -9.99 -1.48 -17.66
CA PHE A 175 -9.77 -0.30 -16.82
C PHE A 175 -9.19 -0.68 -15.45
N TYR A 176 -9.73 -1.72 -14.82
CA TYR A 176 -9.29 -2.15 -13.50
C TYR A 176 -7.82 -2.63 -13.49
N ARG A 177 -7.35 -3.24 -14.59
CA ARG A 177 -5.93 -3.65 -14.75
C ARG A 177 -4.95 -2.48 -14.80
N LYS A 178 -5.41 -1.25 -15.06
CA LYS A 178 -4.57 -0.04 -15.11
C LYS A 178 -4.44 0.66 -13.76
N LEU A 179 -5.17 0.20 -12.74
CA LEU A 179 -5.06 0.68 -11.38
C LEU A 179 -3.90 -0.06 -10.68
N PHE A 180 -3.20 0.59 -9.77
CA PHE A 180 -2.24 -0.04 -8.87
C PHE A 180 -2.41 0.60 -7.50
N VAL A 181 -2.60 -0.19 -6.44
CA VAL A 181 -2.86 0.34 -5.10
C VAL A 181 -1.89 -0.26 -4.09
N TYR A 182 -1.05 0.60 -3.53
CA TYR A 182 -0.03 0.24 -2.56
C TYR A 182 -0.42 0.71 -1.15
N PRO A 183 -0.24 -0.16 -0.15
CA PRO A 183 -0.53 0.19 1.24
C PRO A 183 0.47 1.20 1.82
N GLY A 184 1.74 1.08 1.45
CA GLY A 184 2.82 1.97 1.87
C GLY A 184 3.10 3.12 0.88
N ALA A 185 4.14 3.88 1.19
CA ALA A 185 4.56 5.06 0.43
C ALA A 185 5.26 4.74 -0.90
N ILE A 186 5.93 3.59 -0.97
CA ILE A 186 6.81 3.22 -2.09
C ILE A 186 6.08 2.24 -3.02
N HIS A 187 6.24 2.47 -4.33
CA HIS A 187 5.78 1.57 -5.39
C HIS A 187 6.97 0.96 -6.17
N PRO A 188 6.83 -0.24 -6.73
CA PRO A 188 7.91 -0.96 -7.43
C PRO A 188 8.21 -0.44 -8.85
N HIS A 189 7.47 0.55 -9.36
CA HIS A 189 7.68 1.11 -10.69
C HIS A 189 8.88 2.06 -10.72
N TRP A 190 10.03 1.57 -11.20
CA TRP A 190 11.31 2.29 -11.17
C TRP A 190 11.37 3.54 -12.06
N GLN A 191 10.66 3.51 -13.20
CA GLN A 191 10.63 4.63 -14.17
C GLN A 191 9.71 5.78 -13.73
N LEU A 192 8.90 5.58 -12.69
CA LEU A 192 7.91 6.55 -12.23
C LEU A 192 8.42 7.33 -11.01
N PRO A 193 8.18 8.64 -10.94
CA PRO A 193 8.60 9.47 -9.82
C PRO A 193 7.79 9.12 -8.57
N GLN A 194 8.43 9.13 -7.41
CA GLN A 194 7.74 8.86 -6.15
C GLN A 194 7.01 10.12 -5.66
N VAL A 195 5.75 9.98 -5.23
CA VAL A 195 4.96 11.08 -4.63
C VAL A 195 5.41 11.40 -3.21
N VAL A 196 6.07 10.43 -2.57
CA VAL A 196 6.56 10.55 -1.20
C VAL A 196 8.07 10.78 -1.27
N VAL A 197 8.50 11.96 -0.82
CA VAL A 197 9.92 12.35 -0.76
C VAL A 197 10.35 12.29 0.71
N PRO A 198 11.57 11.84 1.06
CA PRO A 198 12.06 11.96 2.43
C PRO A 198 11.93 13.42 2.87
N ALA A 199 11.31 13.65 4.03
CA ALA A 199 11.32 14.97 4.62
C ALA A 199 12.79 15.27 4.90
N VAL A 200 13.32 16.36 4.35
CA VAL A 200 14.63 16.87 4.76
C VAL A 200 14.59 16.88 6.28
N PRO A 201 15.55 16.23 6.98
CA PRO A 201 15.57 16.29 8.43
C PRO A 201 15.47 17.77 8.82
N PRO A 202 14.65 18.12 9.84
CA PRO A 202 14.62 19.50 10.31
C PRO A 202 16.06 19.98 10.40
N PRO A 203 16.43 21.14 9.82
CA PRO A 203 17.78 21.66 9.95
C PRO A 203 18.12 21.56 11.43
N GLU A 204 19.21 20.83 11.71
CA GLU A 204 19.64 20.49 13.06
C GLU A 204 19.50 21.77 13.89
N ALA A 205 18.60 21.76 14.87
CA ALA A 205 18.25 22.98 15.61
C ALA A 205 19.58 23.62 16.06
N PRO A 206 19.79 24.93 15.85
CA PRO A 206 21.07 25.56 16.13
C PRO A 206 21.45 25.19 17.57
N ASN A 207 22.59 24.50 17.73
CA ASN A 207 23.04 23.85 18.97
C ASN A 207 22.42 24.49 20.22
N CYS A 208 21.25 24.00 20.63
CA CYS A 208 20.56 24.53 21.79
C CYS A 208 21.42 24.13 22.99
N PRO A 209 21.89 25.06 23.83
CA PRO A 209 22.76 24.75 24.97
C PRO A 209 22.10 23.79 25.99
N PHE A 210 20.78 23.58 25.90
CA PHE A 210 19.98 22.71 26.75
C PHE A 210 19.53 21.38 26.11
N SER A 211 19.91 21.11 24.86
CA SER A 211 19.61 19.81 24.23
C SER A 211 20.59 18.77 24.76
N VAL A 212 20.08 17.72 25.43
CA VAL A 212 20.88 16.55 25.77
C VAL A 212 21.37 15.95 24.45
N LYS A 213 22.66 16.14 24.14
CA LYS A 213 23.31 15.47 23.01
C LYS A 213 23.13 13.97 23.24
N LEU A 214 22.25 13.32 22.47
CA LEU A 214 22.31 11.88 22.29
C LEU A 214 23.73 11.62 21.78
N ALA A 215 24.55 10.96 22.61
CA ALA A 215 25.93 10.65 22.27
C ALA A 215 25.94 10.00 20.88
N SER A 216 26.86 10.43 20.02
CA SER A 216 26.96 9.83 18.69
C SER A 216 27.13 8.31 18.84
N PRO A 217 26.66 7.50 17.88
CA PRO A 217 26.78 6.04 17.97
C PRO A 217 28.23 5.57 18.25
N GLU A 218 29.21 6.35 17.80
CA GLU A 218 30.64 6.11 18.02
C GLU A 218 31.08 6.39 19.46
N GLU A 219 30.59 7.47 20.09
CA GLU A 219 30.86 7.77 21.51
C GLU A 219 30.23 6.73 22.44
N ALA A 220 29.03 6.23 22.10
CA ALA A 220 28.38 5.15 22.84
C ALA A 220 29.20 3.85 22.77
N ALA A 221 29.71 3.48 21.58
CA ALA A 221 30.56 2.30 21.40
C ALA A 221 31.88 2.39 22.18
N ARG A 222 32.52 3.57 22.21
CA ARG A 222 33.74 3.81 23.01
C ARG A 222 33.49 3.68 24.50
N ARG A 223 32.35 4.18 25.00
CA ARG A 223 31.96 4.03 26.42
C ARG A 223 31.69 2.58 26.79
N ILE A 224 30.98 1.83 25.94
CA ILE A 224 30.72 0.41 26.18
C ILE A 224 32.03 -0.37 26.24
N LYS A 225 32.95 -0.09 25.31
CA LYS A 225 34.29 -0.70 25.32
C LYS A 225 35.09 -0.35 26.58
N ALA A 226 35.09 0.92 26.98
CA ALA A 226 35.77 1.34 28.21
C ALA A 226 35.16 0.67 29.47
N LEU A 227 33.84 0.48 29.50
CA LEU A 227 33.16 -0.23 30.60
C LEU A 227 33.48 -1.72 30.59
N SER A 228 33.58 -2.37 29.42
CA SER A 228 34.00 -3.77 29.34
C SER A 228 35.46 -3.95 29.77
N ASP A 229 36.34 -3.00 29.42
CA ASP A 229 37.75 -3.03 29.78
C ASP A 229 37.93 -2.85 31.31
N LEU A 230 37.14 -1.97 31.93
CA LEU A 230 37.10 -1.80 33.40
C LEU A 230 36.49 -3.01 34.12
N GLN A 231 35.46 -3.64 33.56
CA GLN A 231 34.93 -4.87 34.14
C GLN A 231 35.96 -6.01 34.07
N ALA A 232 36.73 -6.10 32.99
CA ALA A 232 37.81 -7.08 32.86
C ALA A 232 38.93 -6.86 33.89
N SER A 233 39.31 -5.60 34.16
CA SER A 233 40.32 -5.31 35.18
C SER A 233 39.83 -5.61 36.60
N VAL A 234 38.58 -5.28 36.93
CA VAL A 234 37.98 -5.59 38.25
C VAL A 234 37.88 -7.10 38.47
N VAL A 235 37.51 -7.88 37.45
CA VAL A 235 37.46 -9.34 37.55
C VAL A 235 38.86 -9.93 37.75
N ALA A 236 39.89 -9.36 37.13
CA ALA A 236 41.27 -9.81 37.30
C ALA A 236 41.81 -9.58 38.73
N GLU A 237 41.50 -8.43 39.36
CA GLU A 237 41.88 -8.13 40.75
C GLU A 237 41.19 -9.04 41.79
N VAL A 238 39.98 -9.54 41.49
CA VAL A 238 39.24 -10.43 42.40
C VAL A 238 39.76 -11.89 42.35
N HIS A 239 40.49 -12.28 41.30
CA HIS A 239 41.01 -13.64 41.12
C HIS A 239 42.51 -13.80 41.44
N SER A 240 43.17 -12.72 41.86
CA SER A 240 44.55 -12.69 42.37
C SER A 240 44.58 -12.60 43.88
#